data_AF-A0A936LNM1-F1
#
_entry.id   AF-A0A936LNM1-F1
#
_cell.length_a   1.000
_cell.length_b   1.000
_cell.length_c   1.000
_cell.angle_alpha   90.00
_cell.angle_beta   90.00
_cell.angle_gamma   90.00
#
_symmetry.space_group_name_H-M   'P 1'
#
loop_
_entity.id
_entity.type
_entity.pdbx_description
1 polymer ?
#
loop_
_entity_poly.entity_id
_entity_poly.type
_entity_poly.pdbx_seq_one_letter_code
_entity_poly.pdbx_strand_id
1 'polypeptide(L)'
;MNNQYRILVIDDTVDVLEDLTKRLPAKIEISDGRVFSVELCTLSVRFEQDNNGNYLIHRDVIFDLSNLCRDRGFDFIFTDFAFVADHSKNRSLREDLIHSGRGPDSEDFKGWLLHISDIAHRAAELGIEQPPARLVPGIVRTRFTEHPGDIHYYTYSPEPFDSFFAKRALQARENEIRATFQHAKVIKPILLHEEYGIGKELNARIESLETLERKRFIGALIGTIMTSIVQSVILTDIIKTQHRLRFKKASSGYRRLVFLGIAMGGISAVYGEMLFHFLHEPFHLLPEDFMSFIQGSPWLSLGCWLVMVVVTGLSIGWFANMIAQRTEDNGMYLSGHGND
;
A
#
# COMPACT_ATOMS: atom_id res chain seq x y z
N MET A 1 1.00 -22.92 -6.54
CA MET A 1 0.87 -21.80 -5.58
C MET A 1 2.26 -21.51 -5.06
N ASN A 2 2.73 -20.26 -5.11
CA ASN A 2 4.04 -19.92 -4.56
C ASN A 2 3.91 -19.80 -3.03
N ASN A 3 4.66 -20.61 -2.29
CA ASN A 3 4.64 -20.58 -0.82
C ASN A 3 5.77 -19.72 -0.24
N GLN A 4 6.63 -19.16 -1.10
CA GLN A 4 7.77 -18.35 -0.71
C GLN A 4 7.88 -17.09 -1.57
N TYR A 5 7.62 -15.94 -0.95
CA TYR A 5 7.76 -14.64 -1.59
C TYR A 5 9.13 -14.05 -1.32
N ARG A 6 9.77 -13.51 -2.35
CA ARG A 6 11.02 -12.77 -2.25
C ARG A 6 10.78 -11.29 -2.50
N ILE A 7 11.20 -10.46 -1.57
CA ILE A 7 10.96 -9.02 -1.63
C ILE A 7 12.32 -8.33 -1.63
N LEU A 8 12.55 -7.45 -2.59
CA LEU A 8 13.70 -6.54 -2.56
C LEU A 8 13.25 -5.17 -2.05
N VAL A 9 13.97 -4.59 -1.10
CA VAL A 9 13.84 -3.19 -0.69
C VAL A 9 15.11 -2.44 -1.01
N ILE A 10 14.98 -1.28 -1.67
CA ILE A 10 16.09 -0.45 -2.11
C ILE A 10 15.92 0.94 -1.51
N ASP A 11 16.92 1.37 -0.72
CA ASP A 11 16.90 2.66 -0.03
C ASP A 11 18.34 3.15 0.20
N ASP A 12 18.55 4.46 0.28
CA ASP A 12 19.84 5.06 0.63
C ASP A 12 20.02 5.24 2.15
N THR A 13 18.96 5.01 2.93
CA THR A 13 18.93 5.14 4.38
C THR A 13 19.04 3.78 5.07
N VAL A 14 20.26 3.43 5.52
CA VAL A 14 20.56 2.15 6.21
C VAL A 14 19.63 1.89 7.41
N ASP A 15 19.33 2.92 8.22
CA ASP A 15 18.45 2.78 9.39
C ASP A 15 17.05 2.27 9.02
N VAL A 16 16.50 2.70 7.88
CA VAL A 16 15.18 2.27 7.39
C VAL A 16 15.24 0.80 7.01
N LEU A 17 16.29 0.37 6.29
CA LEU A 17 16.47 -1.02 5.87
C LEU A 17 16.66 -1.97 7.07
N GLU A 18 17.43 -1.56 8.06
CA GLU A 18 17.60 -2.35 9.30
C GLU A 18 16.29 -2.52 10.07
N ASP A 19 15.52 -1.45 10.20
CA ASP A 19 14.23 -1.48 10.90
C ASP A 19 13.20 -2.33 10.17
N LEU A 20 13.17 -2.27 8.83
CA LEU A 20 12.31 -3.14 8.01
C LEU A 20 12.66 -4.61 8.22
N THR A 21 13.95 -4.94 8.27
CA THR A 21 14.42 -6.32 8.47
C THR A 21 13.98 -6.90 9.82
N LYS A 22 13.90 -6.07 10.86
CA LYS A 22 13.45 -6.47 12.20
C LYS A 22 11.93 -6.64 12.30
N ARG A 23 11.16 -5.94 11.45
CA ARG A 23 9.70 -5.82 11.57
C ARG A 23 8.92 -6.70 10.61
N LEU A 24 9.46 -6.95 9.42
CA LEU A 24 8.75 -7.74 8.43
C LEU A 24 8.73 -9.22 8.87
N PRO A 25 7.56 -9.83 9.07
CA PRO A 25 7.50 -11.21 9.52
C PRO A 25 8.04 -12.15 8.43
N ALA A 26 9.01 -12.99 8.78
CA ALA A 26 9.56 -14.01 7.87
C ALA A 26 8.52 -15.07 7.46
N LYS A 27 7.40 -15.15 8.18
CA LYS A 27 6.29 -16.05 7.92
C LYS A 27 4.97 -15.32 8.09
N ILE A 28 4.08 -15.49 7.12
CA ILE A 28 2.71 -15.01 7.17
C ILE A 28 1.82 -16.24 7.25
N GLU A 29 1.14 -16.39 8.39
CA GLU A 29 0.09 -17.39 8.56
C GLU A 29 -1.25 -16.76 8.21
N ILE A 30 -2.06 -17.49 7.44
CA ILE A 30 -3.43 -17.09 7.12
C ILE A 30 -4.43 -17.93 7.91
N SER A 31 -5.67 -17.46 7.97
CA SER A 31 -6.75 -18.03 8.81
C SER A 31 -7.08 -19.50 8.55
N ASP A 32 -6.59 -20.10 7.47
CA ASP A 32 -6.77 -21.53 7.18
C ASP A 32 -5.58 -22.41 7.60
N GLY A 33 -4.62 -21.85 8.34
CA GLY A 33 -3.44 -22.54 8.87
C GLY A 33 -2.29 -22.70 7.85
N ARG A 34 -2.43 -22.22 6.61
CA ARG A 34 -1.30 -22.21 5.66
C ARG A 34 -0.29 -21.14 6.04
N VAL A 35 0.98 -21.51 5.94
CA VAL A 35 2.12 -20.64 6.25
C VAL A 35 2.86 -20.33 4.96
N PHE A 36 3.03 -19.04 4.69
CA PHE A 36 3.81 -18.51 3.58
C PHE A 36 5.12 -17.94 4.12
N SER A 37 6.24 -18.28 3.50
CA SER A 37 7.53 -17.68 3.85
C SER A 37 7.75 -16.39 3.06
N VAL A 38 8.36 -15.42 3.74
CA VAL A 38 8.76 -14.14 3.16
C VAL A 38 10.26 -14.00 3.36
N GLU A 39 10.99 -13.95 2.24
CA GLU A 39 12.42 -13.65 2.20
C GLU A 39 12.58 -12.17 1.86
N LEU A 40 12.99 -11.39 2.85
CA LEU A 40 13.30 -9.98 2.67
C LEU A 40 14.79 -9.82 2.30
N CYS A 41 15.03 -9.22 1.15
CA CYS A 41 16.33 -8.79 0.67
C CYS A 41 16.39 -7.26 0.74
N THR A 42 17.48 -6.71 1.24
CA THR A 42 17.70 -5.25 1.31
C THR A 42 18.91 -4.87 0.47
N LEU A 43 18.83 -3.74 -0.21
CA LEU A 43 19.92 -3.13 -0.96
C LEU A 43 20.12 -1.69 -0.48
N SER A 44 21.22 -1.45 0.23
CA SER A 44 21.61 -0.11 0.63
C SER A 44 22.34 0.58 -0.51
N VAL A 45 21.77 1.69 -0.98
CA VAL A 45 22.36 2.50 -2.03
C VAL A 45 23.49 3.35 -1.45
N ARG A 46 24.68 3.19 -2.02
CA ARG A 46 25.90 3.92 -1.67
C ARG A 46 26.40 4.67 -2.90
N PHE A 47 27.10 5.77 -2.66
CA PHE A 47 27.52 6.69 -3.71
C PHE A 47 29.05 6.83 -3.75
N GLU A 48 29.56 7.14 -4.93
CA GLU A 48 30.95 7.59 -5.15
C GLU A 48 30.95 8.90 -5.94
N GLN A 49 32.04 9.64 -5.91
CA GLN A 49 32.22 10.84 -6.74
C GLN A 49 33.13 10.52 -7.93
N ASP A 50 32.75 11.00 -9.10
CA ASP A 50 33.62 10.99 -10.28
C ASP A 50 34.70 12.08 -10.18
N ASN A 51 35.61 12.11 -11.15
CA ASN A 51 36.69 13.11 -11.21
C ASN A 51 36.19 14.56 -11.40
N ASN A 52 34.91 14.74 -11.76
CA ASN A 52 34.28 16.04 -11.93
C ASN A 52 33.44 16.45 -10.69
N GLY A 53 33.43 15.63 -9.63
CA GLY A 53 32.64 15.87 -8.43
C GLY A 53 31.15 15.52 -8.55
N ASN A 54 30.74 14.83 -9.61
CA ASN A 54 29.38 14.31 -9.74
C ASN A 54 29.22 13.03 -8.95
N TYR A 55 28.06 12.84 -8.31
CA TYR A 55 27.76 11.61 -7.62
C TYR A 55 27.28 10.53 -8.59
N LEU A 56 27.76 9.30 -8.36
CA LEU A 56 27.40 8.08 -9.08
C LEU A 56 27.03 6.99 -8.07
N ILE A 57 26.29 5.97 -8.51
CA ILE A 57 26.06 4.76 -7.73
C ILE A 57 27.40 4.01 -7.57
N HIS A 58 27.78 3.73 -6.33
CA HIS A 58 29.02 3.02 -6.02
C HIS A 58 28.98 1.60 -6.59
N ARG A 59 30.09 1.14 -7.17
CA ARG A 59 30.18 -0.19 -7.81
C ARG A 59 29.71 -1.36 -6.93
N ASP A 60 29.97 -1.30 -5.62
CA ASP A 60 29.57 -2.35 -4.68
C ASP A 60 28.05 -2.54 -4.62
N VAL A 61 27.25 -1.48 -4.83
CA VAL A 61 25.78 -1.59 -4.89
C VAL A 61 25.37 -2.53 -6.03
N ILE A 62 26.07 -2.46 -7.16
CA ILE A 62 25.80 -3.32 -8.31
C ILE A 62 26.25 -4.76 -8.04
N PHE A 63 27.38 -4.95 -7.37
CA PHE A 63 27.83 -6.29 -6.97
C PHE A 63 26.89 -6.92 -5.94
N ASP A 64 26.43 -6.15 -4.95
CA ASP A 64 25.47 -6.57 -3.95
C ASP A 64 24.14 -6.96 -4.62
N LEU A 65 23.61 -6.10 -5.51
CA LEU A 65 22.41 -6.41 -6.29
C LEU A 65 22.59 -7.66 -7.15
N SER A 66 23.73 -7.83 -7.81
CA SER A 66 24.01 -9.03 -8.61
C SER A 66 24.08 -10.29 -7.75
N ASN A 67 24.60 -10.21 -6.52
CA ASN A 67 24.62 -11.32 -5.59
C ASN A 67 23.20 -11.65 -5.12
N LEU A 68 22.40 -10.64 -4.77
CA LEU A 68 20.99 -10.83 -4.45
C LEU A 68 20.25 -11.48 -5.62
N CYS A 69 20.54 -11.09 -6.86
CA CYS A 69 19.91 -11.68 -8.04
C CYS A 69 20.41 -13.10 -8.38
N ARG A 70 21.46 -13.64 -7.75
CA ARG A 70 22.15 -14.87 -8.21
C ARG A 70 21.26 -16.11 -8.19
N ASP A 71 20.45 -16.29 -7.16
CA ASP A 71 19.73 -17.55 -6.94
C ASP A 71 18.35 -17.55 -7.63
N ARG A 72 17.55 -16.51 -7.40
CA ARG A 72 16.25 -16.31 -8.07
C ARG A 72 15.92 -14.83 -8.26
N GLY A 73 14.93 -14.51 -9.09
CA GLY A 73 14.38 -13.16 -9.18
C GLY A 73 13.57 -12.79 -7.92
N PHE A 74 13.07 -11.55 -7.89
CA PHE A 74 12.17 -11.08 -6.84
C PHE A 74 10.71 -11.23 -7.27
N ASP A 75 9.80 -11.38 -6.30
CA ASP A 75 8.35 -11.30 -6.53
C ASP A 75 7.86 -9.85 -6.44
N PHE A 76 8.51 -9.06 -5.57
CA PHE A 76 8.23 -7.63 -5.36
C PHE A 76 9.51 -6.83 -5.26
N ILE A 77 9.47 -5.60 -5.76
CA ILE A 77 10.50 -4.60 -5.53
C ILE A 77 9.85 -3.37 -4.90
N PHE A 78 10.37 -2.98 -3.74
CA PHE A 78 10.10 -1.71 -3.09
C PHE A 78 11.32 -0.83 -3.25
N THR A 79 11.15 0.39 -3.75
CA THR A 79 12.26 1.33 -3.91
C THR A 79 11.87 2.70 -3.38
N ASP A 80 12.83 3.38 -2.75
CA ASP A 80 12.70 4.82 -2.56
C ASP A 80 12.57 5.50 -3.94
N PHE A 81 11.87 6.62 -3.94
CA PHE A 81 11.59 7.44 -5.10
C PHE A 81 12.85 8.04 -5.72
N ALA A 82 13.80 8.44 -4.87
CA ALA A 82 15.09 8.97 -5.29
C ALA A 82 16.12 8.83 -4.17
N PHE A 83 17.38 8.68 -4.55
CA PHE A 83 18.50 8.51 -3.65
C PHE A 83 19.28 9.82 -3.55
N VAL A 84 19.44 10.32 -2.33
CA VAL A 84 20.05 11.62 -2.04
C VAL A 84 21.52 11.41 -1.68
N ALA A 85 22.41 11.67 -2.62
CA ALA A 85 23.85 11.50 -2.40
C ALA A 85 24.46 12.56 -1.46
N ASP A 86 23.83 13.74 -1.36
CA ASP A 86 24.23 14.81 -0.44
C ASP A 86 23.03 15.34 0.35
N HIS A 87 22.84 14.80 1.56
CA HIS A 87 21.75 15.21 2.44
C HIS A 87 21.88 16.66 2.94
N SER A 88 23.08 17.23 2.96
CA SER A 88 23.29 18.61 3.40
C SER A 88 22.77 19.59 2.35
N LYS A 89 23.13 19.38 1.07
CA LYS A 89 22.58 20.14 -0.06
C LYS A 89 21.08 19.98 -0.20
N ASN A 90 20.57 18.76 0.00
CA ASN A 90 19.14 18.51 0.03
C ASN A 90 18.40 19.34 1.07
N ARG A 91 18.97 19.46 2.27
CA ARG A 91 18.37 20.25 3.33
C ARG A 91 18.35 21.74 2.98
N SER A 92 19.48 22.29 2.52
CA SER A 92 19.57 23.69 2.13
C SER A 92 18.63 24.03 0.96
N LEU A 93 18.59 23.18 -0.08
CA LEU A 93 17.67 23.37 -1.19
C LEU A 93 16.21 23.36 -0.71
N ARG A 94 15.83 22.45 0.18
CA ARG A 94 14.46 22.41 0.73
C ARG A 94 14.11 23.72 1.44
N GLU A 95 15.03 24.24 2.25
CA GLU A 95 14.84 25.53 2.94
C GLU A 95 14.68 26.68 1.94
N ASP A 96 15.50 26.71 0.87
CA ASP A 96 15.45 27.73 -0.18
C ASP A 96 14.16 27.67 -1.00
N LEU A 97 13.70 26.47 -1.36
CA LEU A 97 12.45 26.25 -2.10
C LEU A 97 11.23 26.68 -1.28
N ILE A 98 11.23 26.38 0.02
CA ILE A 98 10.18 26.82 0.94
C ILE A 98 10.16 28.34 1.04
N HIS A 99 11.32 28.99 1.22
CA HIS A 99 11.40 30.46 1.29
C HIS A 99 10.99 31.14 -0.02
N SER A 100 11.35 30.56 -1.16
CA SER A 100 11.04 31.12 -2.49
C SER A 100 9.64 30.77 -2.99
N GLY A 101 8.90 29.88 -2.32
CA GLY A 101 7.56 29.47 -2.71
C GLY A 101 7.49 28.80 -4.08
N ARG A 102 8.60 28.22 -4.56
CA ARG A 102 8.69 27.52 -5.84
C ARG A 102 8.86 26.02 -5.63
N GLY A 103 8.34 25.23 -6.58
CA GLY A 103 8.64 23.81 -6.66
C GLY A 103 10.06 23.59 -7.21
N PRO A 104 10.67 22.43 -6.94
CA PRO A 104 11.94 22.12 -7.53
C PRO A 104 11.82 21.82 -9.02
N ASP A 105 12.90 22.13 -9.75
CA ASP A 105 13.10 21.74 -11.14
C ASP A 105 14.18 20.65 -11.27
N SER A 106 14.45 20.22 -12.50
CA SER A 106 15.46 19.20 -12.78
C SER A 106 16.90 19.66 -12.52
N GLU A 107 17.16 20.97 -12.59
CA GLU A 107 18.50 21.53 -12.42
C GLU A 107 18.86 21.66 -10.93
N ASP A 108 17.88 21.90 -10.06
CA ASP A 108 18.04 21.97 -8.60
C ASP A 108 18.73 20.73 -8.00
N PHE A 109 18.47 19.56 -8.60
CA PHE A 109 18.94 18.26 -8.11
C PHE A 109 20.15 17.71 -8.87
N LYS A 110 20.64 18.46 -9.86
CA LYS A 110 21.62 17.96 -10.82
C LYS A 110 22.92 17.55 -10.13
N GLY A 111 23.29 16.29 -10.35
CA GLY A 111 24.56 15.72 -9.92
C GLY A 111 24.59 15.18 -8.50
N TRP A 112 23.51 15.26 -7.71
CA TRP A 112 23.46 14.73 -6.33
C TRP A 112 22.14 14.06 -5.92
N LEU A 113 21.10 14.12 -6.77
CA LEU A 113 19.95 13.22 -6.70
C LEU A 113 20.10 12.15 -7.77
N LEU A 114 20.00 10.89 -7.36
CA LEU A 114 20.06 9.73 -8.24
C LEU A 114 18.73 8.98 -8.18
N HIS A 115 18.45 8.22 -9.23
CA HIS A 115 17.22 7.49 -9.43
C HIS A 115 17.49 6.00 -9.61
N ILE A 116 16.42 5.22 -9.61
CA ILE A 116 16.49 3.77 -9.85
C ILE A 116 17.08 3.43 -11.23
N SER A 117 16.88 4.32 -12.20
CA SER A 117 17.48 4.24 -13.53
C SER A 117 19.01 4.31 -13.51
N ASP A 118 19.59 5.04 -12.56
CA ASP A 118 21.05 5.15 -12.41
C ASP A 118 21.70 3.85 -11.94
N ILE A 119 20.98 3.01 -11.18
CA ILE A 119 21.43 1.64 -10.85
C ILE A 119 21.52 0.80 -12.13
N ALA A 120 20.53 0.90 -13.01
CA ALA A 120 20.51 0.17 -14.28
C ALA A 120 21.61 0.66 -15.24
N HIS A 121 21.81 1.97 -15.34
CA HIS A 121 22.90 2.56 -16.13
C HIS A 121 24.27 2.14 -15.59
N ARG A 122 24.49 2.25 -14.27
CA ARG A 122 25.76 1.85 -13.65
C ARG A 122 26.06 0.36 -13.83
N ALA A 123 25.03 -0.50 -13.77
CA ALA A 123 25.19 -1.91 -14.06
C ALA A 123 25.62 -2.19 -15.52
N ALA A 124 25.09 -1.42 -16.48
CA ALA A 124 25.49 -1.53 -17.88
C ALA A 124 26.94 -1.06 -18.11
N GLU A 125 27.36 0.04 -17.48
CA GLU A 125 28.73 0.57 -17.55
C GLU A 125 29.76 -0.43 -17.02
N LEU A 126 29.54 -0.99 -15.82
CA LEU A 126 30.46 -1.95 -15.21
C LEU A 126 30.62 -3.24 -16.03
N GLY A 127 29.65 -3.56 -16.89
CA GLY A 127 29.71 -4.67 -17.84
C GLY A 127 30.79 -4.54 -18.91
N ILE A 128 31.24 -3.31 -19.15
CA ILE A 128 32.22 -2.98 -20.19
C ILE A 128 33.66 -3.11 -19.63
N GLU A 129 33.85 -3.02 -18.32
CA GLU A 129 35.18 -2.70 -17.76
C GLU A 129 36.06 -3.90 -17.32
N GLN A 130 35.59 -5.06 -16.82
CA GLN A 130 36.50 -6.17 -16.36
C GLN A 130 35.92 -7.61 -16.33
N PRO A 131 36.72 -8.70 -16.42
CA PRO A 131 36.34 -10.06 -16.00
C PRO A 131 36.72 -10.30 -14.52
N PRO A 132 35.81 -10.69 -13.61
CA PRO A 132 34.67 -11.60 -13.75
C PRO A 132 33.30 -10.91 -13.90
N ALA A 133 33.26 -9.60 -14.17
CA ALA A 133 32.05 -8.77 -14.21
C ALA A 133 31.15 -8.98 -15.44
N ARG A 134 31.46 -9.91 -16.36
CA ARG A 134 30.60 -10.16 -17.55
C ARG A 134 29.21 -10.70 -17.21
N LEU A 135 29.06 -11.41 -16.08
CA LEU A 135 27.76 -11.98 -15.67
C LEU A 135 26.90 -10.99 -14.88
N VAL A 136 27.51 -9.98 -14.26
CA VAL A 136 26.83 -9.01 -13.39
C VAL A 136 25.74 -8.22 -14.15
N PRO A 137 26.04 -7.56 -15.29
CA PRO A 137 25.01 -6.84 -16.06
C PRO A 137 23.92 -7.76 -16.58
N GLY A 138 24.27 -8.97 -17.03
CA GLY A 138 23.30 -9.94 -17.55
C GLY A 138 22.32 -10.40 -16.47
N ILE A 139 22.81 -10.70 -15.27
CA ILE A 139 21.99 -11.11 -14.13
C ILE A 139 21.12 -9.96 -13.64
N VAL A 140 21.69 -8.76 -13.46
CA VAL A 140 20.94 -7.57 -13.04
C VAL A 140 19.88 -7.24 -14.09
N ARG A 141 20.21 -7.29 -15.38
CA ARG A 141 19.24 -7.04 -16.44
C ARG A 141 18.06 -8.02 -16.38
N THR A 142 18.35 -9.32 -16.42
CA THR A 142 17.31 -10.36 -16.55
C THR A 142 16.48 -10.55 -15.28
N ARG A 143 17.00 -10.20 -14.10
CA ARG A 143 16.34 -10.47 -12.81
C ARG A 143 15.91 -9.23 -12.04
N PHE A 144 16.40 -8.05 -12.43
CA PHE A 144 16.03 -6.77 -11.83
C PHE A 144 15.37 -5.81 -12.83
N THR A 145 16.03 -5.41 -13.93
CA THR A 145 15.40 -4.43 -14.85
C THR A 145 14.26 -5.04 -15.67
N GLU A 146 14.38 -6.32 -16.05
CA GLU A 146 13.34 -7.08 -16.75
C GLU A 146 12.35 -7.75 -15.76
N HIS A 147 12.25 -7.24 -14.53
CA HIS A 147 11.41 -7.79 -13.48
C HIS A 147 9.93 -7.85 -13.90
N PRO A 148 9.28 -9.04 -13.85
CA PRO A 148 7.89 -9.21 -14.27
C PRO A 148 6.86 -8.97 -13.17
N GLY A 149 7.31 -8.79 -11.93
CA GLY A 149 6.45 -8.64 -10.76
C GLY A 149 5.97 -7.21 -10.54
N ASP A 150 5.56 -6.94 -9.29
CA ASP A 150 4.99 -5.66 -8.89
C ASP A 150 6.10 -4.76 -8.31
N ILE A 151 6.17 -3.53 -8.82
CA ILE A 151 7.07 -2.47 -8.35
C ILE A 151 6.26 -1.46 -7.55
N HIS A 152 6.70 -1.23 -6.31
CA HIS A 152 6.15 -0.22 -5.44
C HIS A 152 7.23 0.81 -5.13
N TYR A 153 6.91 2.09 -5.28
CA TYR A 153 7.84 3.16 -4.94
C TYR A 153 7.24 4.08 -3.91
N TYR A 154 8.05 4.46 -2.92
CA TYR A 154 7.60 5.31 -1.82
C TYR A 154 8.46 6.55 -1.72
N THR A 155 7.94 7.58 -1.05
CA THR A 155 8.73 8.71 -0.60
C THR A 155 8.30 9.06 0.81
N TYR A 156 9.26 9.46 1.63
CA TYR A 156 9.06 9.93 2.99
C TYR A 156 9.31 11.44 3.13
N SER A 157 9.19 12.16 2.02
CA SER A 157 9.25 13.61 2.03
C SER A 157 8.12 14.18 2.93
N PRO A 158 8.39 15.22 3.75
CA PRO A 158 7.38 15.76 4.65
C PRO A 158 6.38 16.66 3.90
N GLU A 159 5.12 16.73 4.32
CA GLU A 159 4.26 17.85 3.91
C GLU A 159 4.85 19.19 4.44
N PRO A 160 4.71 20.32 3.74
CA PRO A 160 3.98 20.51 2.48
C PRO A 160 4.79 20.15 1.22
N PHE A 161 6.06 19.73 1.35
CA PHE A 161 6.95 19.38 0.23
C PHE A 161 6.26 18.35 -0.69
N ASP A 162 5.66 17.30 -0.11
CA ASP A 162 4.88 16.28 -0.83
C ASP A 162 3.77 16.83 -1.72
N SER A 163 2.99 17.81 -1.25
CA SER A 163 1.87 18.39 -2.01
C SER A 163 2.33 19.07 -3.31
N PHE A 164 3.57 19.59 -3.32
CA PHE A 164 4.19 20.18 -4.51
C PHE A 164 4.70 19.12 -5.50
N PHE A 165 5.11 17.94 -5.03
CA PHE A 165 5.47 16.80 -5.90
C PHE A 165 4.27 16.00 -6.38
N ALA A 166 3.21 15.90 -5.58
CA ALA A 166 2.11 14.95 -5.78
C ALA A 166 1.35 15.14 -7.10
N LYS A 167 1.07 16.38 -7.55
CA LYS A 167 0.15 16.57 -8.70
C LYS A 167 0.79 16.59 -10.08
N ARG A 168 2.04 17.02 -10.24
CA ARG A 168 2.73 17.09 -11.55
C ARG A 168 3.91 16.14 -11.67
N ALA A 169 4.54 15.74 -10.56
CA ALA A 169 5.70 14.86 -10.61
C ALA A 169 5.31 13.36 -10.61
N LEU A 170 4.20 12.94 -9.99
CA LEU A 170 3.87 11.51 -9.89
C LEU A 170 3.77 10.82 -11.25
N GLN A 171 3.11 11.43 -12.23
CA GLN A 171 3.00 10.84 -13.57
C GLN A 171 4.35 10.79 -14.29
N ALA A 172 5.14 11.87 -14.21
CA ALA A 172 6.48 11.91 -14.79
C ALA A 172 7.39 10.82 -14.18
N ARG A 173 7.20 10.54 -12.90
CA ARG A 173 8.00 9.59 -12.12
C ARG A 173 7.54 8.15 -12.31
N GLU A 174 6.24 7.92 -12.40
CA GLU A 174 5.72 6.63 -12.83
C GLU A 174 6.28 6.28 -14.22
N ASN A 175 6.34 7.25 -15.14
CA ASN A 175 6.92 7.04 -16.47
C ASN A 175 8.42 6.70 -16.41
N GLU A 176 9.18 7.34 -15.52
CA GLU A 176 10.61 7.06 -15.33
C GLU A 176 10.85 5.65 -14.77
N ILE A 177 10.10 5.26 -13.74
CA ILE A 177 10.16 3.92 -13.16
C ILE A 177 9.72 2.88 -14.19
N ARG A 178 8.67 3.17 -14.96
CA ARG A 178 8.19 2.31 -16.06
C ARG A 178 9.18 2.17 -17.20
N ALA A 179 9.96 3.22 -17.49
CA ALA A 179 11.04 3.14 -18.47
C ALA A 179 12.18 2.22 -17.99
N THR A 180 12.44 2.20 -16.67
CA THR A 180 13.43 1.32 -16.04
C THR A 180 12.95 -0.14 -15.96
N PHE A 181 11.69 -0.35 -15.57
CA PHE A 181 11.07 -1.67 -15.38
C PHE A 181 9.98 -1.95 -16.42
N GLN A 182 10.39 -2.11 -17.68
CA GLN A 182 9.47 -2.21 -18.82
C GLN A 182 8.55 -3.43 -18.78
N HIS A 183 8.96 -4.48 -18.07
CA HIS A 183 8.21 -5.73 -17.95
C HIS A 183 7.42 -5.86 -16.64
N ALA A 184 7.48 -4.84 -15.76
CA ALA A 184 6.73 -4.85 -14.52
C ALA A 184 5.22 -4.87 -14.81
N LYS A 185 4.53 -5.79 -14.13
CA LYS A 185 3.08 -5.95 -14.29
C LYS A 185 2.32 -4.78 -13.68
N VAL A 186 2.79 -4.30 -12.53
CA VAL A 186 2.20 -3.20 -11.78
C VAL A 186 3.32 -2.26 -11.31
N ILE A 187 3.08 -0.96 -11.46
CA ILE A 187 3.93 0.09 -10.91
C ILE A 187 3.01 1.01 -10.12
N LYS A 188 3.25 1.14 -8.82
CA LYS A 188 2.37 1.90 -7.93
C LYS A 188 3.13 2.81 -6.97
N PRO A 189 2.74 4.09 -6.87
CA PRO A 189 3.20 4.93 -5.78
C PRO A 189 2.60 4.46 -4.46
N ILE A 190 3.40 4.54 -3.40
CA ILE A 190 2.96 4.50 -2.01
C ILE A 190 3.09 5.93 -1.50
N LEU A 191 1.97 6.61 -1.36
CA LEU A 191 1.91 7.95 -0.80
C LEU A 191 1.69 7.80 0.71
N LEU A 192 2.79 7.83 1.46
CA LEU A 192 2.76 7.61 2.91
C LEU A 192 1.80 8.59 3.63
N HIS A 193 1.65 9.81 3.10
CA HIS A 193 0.71 10.82 3.62
C HIS A 193 -0.78 10.51 3.34
N GLU A 194 -1.11 9.93 2.18
CA GLU A 194 -2.50 9.59 1.83
C GLU A 194 -2.96 8.26 2.42
N GLU A 195 -2.11 7.21 2.40
CA GLU A 195 -2.52 5.85 2.78
C GLU A 195 -2.86 5.69 4.27
N TYR A 196 -2.35 6.58 5.13
CA TYR A 196 -2.63 6.57 6.57
C TYR A 196 -3.53 7.71 7.03
N GLY A 197 -4.04 8.52 6.10
CA GLY A 197 -4.77 9.73 6.45
C GLY A 197 -3.96 10.55 7.46
N ILE A 198 -2.68 10.82 7.14
CA ILE A 198 -1.79 11.62 7.98
C ILE A 198 -2.41 13.01 8.06
N GLY A 199 -3.33 13.18 9.01
CA GLY A 199 -3.98 14.44 9.29
C GLY A 199 -2.95 15.42 9.82
N LYS A 200 -3.35 16.69 9.91
CA LYS A 200 -2.51 17.77 10.45
C LYS A 200 -1.80 17.40 11.76
N GLU A 201 -2.41 16.57 12.61
CA GLU A 201 -1.83 16.10 13.88
C GLU A 201 -0.66 15.13 13.71
N LEU A 202 -0.74 14.17 12.78
CA LEU A 202 0.34 13.22 12.57
C LEU A 202 1.50 13.88 11.80
N ASN A 203 1.21 14.83 10.91
CA ASN A 203 2.24 15.70 10.32
C ASN A 203 2.95 16.55 11.38
N ALA A 204 2.21 17.23 12.26
CA ALA A 204 2.79 17.98 13.36
C ALA A 204 3.65 17.09 14.27
N ARG A 205 3.22 15.84 14.49
CA ARG A 205 4.02 14.86 15.22
C ARG A 205 5.30 14.50 14.47
N ILE A 206 5.23 14.15 13.19
CA ILE A 206 6.42 13.83 12.35
C ILE A 206 7.40 15.00 12.31
N GLU A 207 6.89 16.23 12.19
CA GLU A 207 7.69 17.47 12.23
C GLU A 207 8.39 17.65 13.58
N SER A 208 7.71 17.32 14.68
CA SER A 208 8.27 17.39 16.03
C SER A 208 9.28 16.29 16.36
N LEU A 209 9.31 15.19 15.60
CA LEU A 209 10.27 14.11 15.83
C LEU A 209 11.68 14.53 15.43
N GLU A 210 12.65 14.15 16.26
CA GLU A 210 14.07 14.23 15.90
C GLU A 210 14.36 13.37 14.67
N THR A 211 15.45 13.69 13.97
CA THR A 211 15.80 13.05 12.68
C THR A 211 15.81 11.52 12.77
N LEU A 212 16.38 10.95 13.85
CA LEU A 212 16.45 9.50 14.04
C LEU A 212 15.09 8.89 14.34
N GLU A 213 14.29 9.52 15.20
CA GLU A 213 12.94 9.04 15.53
C GLU A 213 12.01 9.08 14.33
N ARG A 214 12.12 10.14 13.52
CA ARG A 214 11.41 10.28 12.25
C ARG A 214 11.73 9.13 11.30
N LYS A 215 13.02 8.81 11.13
CA LYS A 215 13.46 7.67 10.29
C LYS A 215 12.90 6.34 10.78
N ARG A 216 12.93 6.07 12.09
CA ARG A 216 12.34 4.85 12.67
C ARG A 216 10.83 4.77 12.47
N PHE A 217 10.14 5.90 12.62
CA PHE A 217 8.71 5.99 12.39
C PHE A 217 8.36 5.70 10.92
N ILE A 218 9.10 6.28 9.98
CA ILE A 218 8.97 6.02 8.53
C ILE A 218 9.22 4.54 8.22
N GLY A 219 10.30 3.95 8.74
CA GLY A 219 10.59 2.52 8.54
C GLY A 219 9.47 1.60 9.06
N ALA A 220 8.87 1.95 10.20
CA ALA A 220 7.72 1.22 10.74
C ALA A 220 6.47 1.33 9.85
N LEU A 221 6.24 2.51 9.26
CA LEU A 221 5.13 2.76 8.36
C LEU A 221 5.27 1.93 7.08
N ILE A 222 6.43 2.03 6.42
CA ILE A 222 6.75 1.27 5.20
C ILE A 222 6.61 -0.24 5.46
N GLY A 223 7.13 -0.74 6.59
CA GLY A 223 7.03 -2.16 6.93
C GLY A 223 5.59 -2.65 7.08
N THR A 224 4.70 -1.80 7.61
CA THR A 224 3.26 -2.10 7.72
C THR A 224 2.61 -2.19 6.34
N ILE A 225 2.92 -1.24 5.44
CA ILE A 225 2.40 -1.21 4.06
C ILE A 225 2.88 -2.44 3.28
N MET A 226 4.17 -2.71 3.33
CA MET A 226 4.75 -3.89 2.68
C MET A 226 4.07 -5.17 3.15
N THR A 227 3.87 -5.33 4.46
CA THR A 227 3.18 -6.50 5.02
C THR A 227 1.75 -6.62 4.49
N SER A 228 1.01 -5.50 4.43
CA SER A 228 -0.35 -5.47 3.91
C SER A 228 -0.43 -5.84 2.42
N ILE A 229 0.48 -5.29 1.60
CA ILE A 229 0.57 -5.60 0.16
C ILE A 229 0.84 -7.09 -0.04
N VAL A 230 1.83 -7.65 0.68
CA VAL A 230 2.21 -9.06 0.56
C VAL A 230 1.05 -9.97 0.99
N GLN A 231 0.39 -9.66 2.11
CA GLN A 231 -0.81 -10.38 2.56
C GLN A 231 -1.93 -10.34 1.52
N SER A 232 -2.18 -9.18 0.91
CA SER A 232 -3.21 -9.01 -0.11
C SER A 232 -2.94 -9.85 -1.36
N VAL A 233 -1.68 -9.94 -1.79
CA VAL A 233 -1.29 -10.78 -2.93
C VAL A 233 -1.39 -12.26 -2.59
N ILE A 234 -0.94 -12.68 -1.41
CA ILE A 234 -1.11 -14.05 -0.90
C ILE A 234 -2.58 -14.46 -0.96
N LEU A 235 -3.47 -13.63 -0.39
CA LEU A 235 -4.92 -13.86 -0.39
C LEU A 235 -5.47 -13.96 -1.81
N THR A 236 -5.05 -13.06 -2.70
CA THR A 236 -5.47 -13.06 -4.10
C THR A 236 -5.07 -14.36 -4.81
N ASP A 237 -3.85 -14.85 -4.57
CA ASP A 237 -3.36 -16.07 -5.21
C ASP A 237 -4.01 -17.34 -4.65
N ILE A 238 -4.34 -17.35 -3.35
CA ILE A 238 -5.16 -18.42 -2.76
C ILE A 238 -6.54 -18.46 -3.41
N ILE A 239 -7.21 -17.30 -3.53
CA ILE A 239 -8.53 -17.19 -4.15
C ILE A 239 -8.50 -17.71 -5.60
N LYS A 240 -7.48 -17.32 -6.38
CA LYS A 240 -7.30 -17.80 -7.76
C LYS A 240 -7.07 -19.31 -7.82
N THR A 241 -6.20 -19.84 -6.97
CA THR A 241 -5.80 -21.26 -6.95
C THR A 241 -6.94 -22.16 -6.49
N GLN A 242 -7.79 -21.68 -5.57
CA GLN A 242 -8.93 -22.44 -5.09
C GLN A 242 -10.05 -22.59 -6.13
N HIS A 243 -9.98 -21.94 -7.31
CA HIS A 243 -10.97 -21.95 -8.39
C HIS A 243 -12.43 -21.61 -8.00
N ARG A 244 -12.72 -21.36 -6.72
CA ARG A 244 -14.06 -21.13 -6.18
C ARG A 244 -14.63 -19.76 -6.51
N LEU A 245 -13.82 -18.84 -7.05
CA LEU A 245 -14.25 -17.49 -7.41
C LEU A 245 -13.68 -17.06 -8.78
N ARG A 246 -14.26 -17.57 -9.87
CA ARG A 246 -14.04 -17.03 -11.22
C ARG A 246 -14.97 -15.84 -11.47
N PHE A 247 -14.59 -14.65 -11.02
CA PHE A 247 -15.34 -13.42 -11.32
C PHE A 247 -14.99 -12.89 -12.72
N LYS A 248 -15.82 -13.21 -13.73
CA LYS A 248 -15.63 -12.70 -15.10
C LYS A 248 -15.86 -11.18 -15.25
N LYS A 249 -16.51 -10.49 -14.30
CA LYS A 249 -16.75 -9.02 -14.29
C LYS A 249 -16.77 -8.43 -12.87
N ALA A 250 -15.63 -8.50 -12.18
CA ALA A 250 -15.48 -8.04 -10.78
C ALA A 250 -15.84 -6.56 -10.56
N SER A 251 -15.59 -5.68 -11.54
CA SER A 251 -15.87 -4.25 -11.39
C SER A 251 -17.36 -3.93 -11.27
N SER A 252 -18.23 -4.65 -11.98
CA SER A 252 -19.69 -4.40 -11.91
C SER A 252 -20.34 -4.99 -10.67
N GLY A 253 -19.84 -6.14 -10.20
CA GLY A 253 -20.32 -6.77 -8.96
C GLY A 253 -19.92 -5.95 -7.73
N TYR A 254 -18.66 -5.52 -7.66
CA TYR A 254 -18.19 -4.65 -6.60
C TYR A 254 -18.88 -3.28 -6.61
N ARG A 255 -19.06 -2.63 -7.77
CA ARG A 255 -19.83 -1.37 -7.85
C ARG A 255 -21.26 -1.53 -7.35
N ARG A 256 -21.92 -2.64 -7.68
CA ARG A 256 -23.29 -2.91 -7.22
C ARG A 256 -23.34 -3.16 -5.72
N LEU A 257 -22.38 -3.89 -5.16
CA LEU A 257 -22.26 -4.11 -3.71
C LEU A 257 -21.97 -2.81 -2.95
N VAL A 258 -21.07 -1.98 -3.46
CA VAL A 258 -20.77 -0.66 -2.88
C VAL A 258 -21.98 0.26 -2.97
N PHE A 259 -22.67 0.32 -4.12
CA PHE A 259 -23.87 1.14 -4.27
C PHE A 259 -25.00 0.68 -3.35
N LEU A 260 -25.15 -0.64 -3.17
CA LEU A 260 -26.10 -1.19 -2.19
C LEU A 260 -25.69 -0.89 -0.75
N GLY A 261 -24.40 -0.98 -0.42
CA GLY A 261 -23.88 -0.64 0.91
C GLY A 261 -24.13 0.82 1.25
N ILE A 262 -23.92 1.73 0.29
CA ILE A 262 -24.24 3.15 0.42
C ILE A 262 -25.75 3.36 0.58
N ALA A 263 -26.58 2.68 -0.22
CA ALA A 263 -28.03 2.77 -0.11
C ALA A 263 -28.54 2.26 1.25
N MET A 264 -27.99 1.15 1.76
CA MET A 264 -28.34 0.65 3.09
C MET A 264 -27.85 1.57 4.20
N GLY A 265 -26.64 2.11 4.11
CA GLY A 265 -26.15 3.13 5.05
C GLY A 265 -27.05 4.37 5.08
N GLY A 266 -27.51 4.82 3.91
CA GLY A 266 -28.48 5.92 3.80
C GLY A 266 -29.84 5.58 4.41
N ILE A 267 -30.39 4.39 4.15
CA ILE A 267 -31.66 3.94 4.74
C ILE A 267 -31.53 3.81 6.26
N SER A 268 -30.44 3.23 6.77
CA SER A 268 -30.19 3.14 8.22
C SER A 268 -30.04 4.51 8.87
N ALA A 269 -29.41 5.48 8.20
CA ALA A 269 -29.31 6.85 8.68
C ALA A 269 -30.69 7.51 8.74
N VAL A 270 -31.52 7.39 7.70
CA VAL A 270 -32.89 7.93 7.66
C VAL A 270 -33.78 7.27 8.72
N TYR A 271 -33.69 5.95 8.91
CA TYR A 271 -34.42 5.26 9.97
C TYR A 271 -33.93 5.67 11.37
N GLY A 272 -32.62 5.87 11.54
CA GLY A 272 -32.05 6.38 12.79
C GLY A 272 -32.52 7.80 13.09
N GLU A 273 -32.60 8.66 12.08
CA GLU A 273 -33.07 10.04 12.19
C GLU A 273 -34.59 10.11 12.40
N MET A 274 -35.38 9.25 11.73
CA MET A 274 -36.81 9.09 12.02
C MET A 274 -37.04 8.57 13.44
N LEU A 275 -36.30 7.57 13.90
CA LEU A 275 -36.37 7.09 15.28
C LEU A 275 -35.97 8.18 16.27
N PHE A 276 -34.92 8.94 15.97
CA PHE A 276 -34.50 10.07 16.79
C PHE A 276 -35.59 11.13 16.88
N HIS A 277 -36.19 11.56 15.77
CA HIS A 277 -37.28 12.53 15.78
C HIS A 277 -38.58 11.99 16.39
N PHE A 278 -38.99 10.75 16.08
CA PHE A 278 -40.16 10.11 16.70
C PHE A 278 -39.98 9.82 18.20
N LEU A 279 -38.75 9.62 18.68
CA LEU A 279 -38.45 9.41 20.10
C LEU A 279 -38.08 10.71 20.82
N HIS A 280 -37.79 11.80 20.12
CA HIS A 280 -37.34 13.04 20.76
C HIS A 280 -38.38 14.17 20.70
N GLU A 281 -39.20 14.27 19.65
CA GLU A 281 -40.24 15.32 19.57
C GLU A 281 -41.49 15.07 20.42
N PRO A 282 -42.09 13.86 20.50
CA PRO A 282 -43.26 13.66 21.37
C PRO A 282 -42.88 13.58 22.85
N PHE A 283 -41.61 13.31 23.18
CA PHE A 283 -41.14 13.22 24.57
C PHE A 283 -41.18 14.56 25.32
N HIS A 284 -41.20 15.70 24.62
CA HIS A 284 -41.38 17.03 25.23
C HIS A 284 -42.84 17.49 25.33
N LEU A 285 -43.77 16.76 24.71
CA LEU A 285 -45.20 17.10 24.64
C LEU A 285 -46.10 16.11 25.39
N LEU A 286 -45.54 15.01 25.90
CA LEU A 286 -46.27 14.00 26.65
C LEU A 286 -46.30 14.36 28.15
N PRO A 287 -47.45 14.19 28.84
CA PRO A 287 -47.54 14.37 30.29
C PRO A 287 -46.53 13.46 31.03
N GLU A 288 -45.91 13.96 32.10
CA GLU A 288 -44.88 13.22 32.89
C GLU A 288 -45.34 11.81 33.32
N ASP A 289 -46.65 11.63 33.55
CA ASP A 289 -47.25 10.33 33.92
C ASP A 289 -47.16 9.28 32.80
N PHE A 290 -47.20 9.70 31.54
CA PHE A 290 -47.08 8.78 30.39
C PHE A 290 -45.62 8.38 30.15
N MET A 291 -44.70 9.31 30.42
CA MET A 291 -43.27 9.10 30.35
C MET A 291 -42.76 8.10 31.39
N SER A 292 -43.25 8.19 32.63
CA SER A 292 -42.96 7.21 33.68
C SER A 292 -43.54 5.82 33.38
N PHE A 293 -44.70 5.75 32.71
CA PHE A 293 -45.29 4.49 32.24
C PHE A 293 -44.45 3.82 31.14
N ILE A 294 -43.95 4.58 30.16
CA ILE A 294 -43.08 4.04 29.10
C ILE A 294 -41.72 3.62 29.66
N GLN A 295 -41.09 4.44 30.50
CA GLN A 295 -39.80 4.12 31.12
C GLN A 295 -39.89 2.96 32.13
N GLY A 296 -41.04 2.81 32.79
CA GLY A 296 -41.32 1.72 33.73
C GLY A 296 -41.84 0.43 33.08
N SER A 297 -42.11 0.42 31.77
CA SER A 297 -42.65 -0.75 31.07
C SER A 297 -41.55 -1.50 30.29
N PRO A 298 -40.91 -2.51 30.91
CA PRO A 298 -39.91 -3.33 30.23
C PRO A 298 -40.48 -4.05 28.99
N TRP A 299 -41.79 -4.22 28.90
CA TRP A 299 -42.44 -4.86 27.75
C TRP A 299 -42.42 -4.02 26.48
N LEU A 300 -42.48 -2.68 26.61
CA LEU A 300 -42.41 -1.77 25.46
C LEU A 300 -40.98 -1.65 24.92
N SER A 301 -39.99 -1.55 25.81
CA SER A 301 -38.58 -1.56 25.41
C SER A 301 -38.17 -2.91 24.81
N LEU A 302 -38.64 -4.01 25.39
CA LEU A 302 -38.46 -5.36 24.84
C LEU A 302 -39.17 -5.50 23.48
N GLY A 303 -40.38 -4.97 23.34
CA GLY A 303 -41.14 -4.98 22.08
C GLY A 303 -40.43 -4.24 20.95
N CYS A 304 -39.92 -3.04 21.20
CA CYS A 304 -39.13 -2.29 20.21
C CYS A 304 -37.82 -3.00 19.84
N TRP A 305 -37.12 -3.58 20.84
CA TRP A 305 -35.93 -4.39 20.60
C TRP A 305 -36.25 -5.62 19.74
N LEU A 306 -37.35 -6.30 20.02
CA LEU A 306 -37.79 -7.49 19.29
C LEU A 306 -38.14 -7.14 17.84
N VAL A 307 -38.85 -6.03 17.62
CA VAL A 307 -39.16 -5.54 16.27
C VAL A 307 -37.87 -5.20 15.51
N MET A 308 -36.91 -4.51 16.13
CA MET A 308 -35.61 -4.23 15.50
C MET A 308 -34.85 -5.51 15.13
N VAL A 309 -34.78 -6.48 16.04
CA VAL A 309 -34.09 -7.76 15.78
C VAL A 309 -34.80 -8.55 14.67
N VAL A 310 -36.14 -8.59 14.68
CA VAL A 310 -36.92 -9.29 13.65
C VAL A 310 -36.78 -8.60 12.30
N VAL A 311 -36.88 -7.28 12.22
CA VAL A 311 -36.72 -6.54 10.96
C VAL A 311 -35.29 -6.69 10.43
N THR A 312 -34.28 -6.60 11.30
CA THR A 312 -32.87 -6.77 10.90
C THR A 312 -32.61 -8.21 10.43
N GLY A 313 -33.10 -9.21 11.18
CA GLY A 313 -32.96 -10.62 10.83
C GLY A 313 -33.67 -11.00 9.54
N LEU A 314 -34.89 -10.52 9.32
CA LEU A 314 -35.64 -10.73 8.07
C LEU A 314 -34.98 -10.01 6.90
N SER A 315 -34.44 -8.80 7.11
CA SER A 315 -33.72 -8.06 6.07
C SER A 315 -32.43 -8.78 5.66
N ILE A 316 -31.68 -9.32 6.62
CA ILE A 316 -30.47 -10.11 6.36
C ILE A 316 -30.82 -11.45 5.67
N GLY A 317 -31.87 -12.14 6.14
CA GLY A 317 -32.33 -13.40 5.54
C GLY A 317 -32.85 -13.22 4.12
N TRP A 318 -33.66 -12.18 3.88
CA TRP A 318 -34.13 -11.81 2.55
C TRP A 318 -32.97 -11.41 1.64
N PHE A 319 -31.97 -10.69 2.16
CA PHE A 319 -30.76 -10.32 1.44
C PHE A 319 -29.91 -11.54 1.05
N ALA A 320 -29.70 -12.48 1.97
CA ALA A 320 -28.99 -13.72 1.70
C ALA A 320 -29.71 -14.55 0.61
N ASN A 321 -31.04 -14.61 0.67
CA ASN A 321 -31.84 -15.37 -0.27
C ASN A 321 -31.92 -14.70 -1.66
N MET A 322 -32.02 -13.37 -1.72
CA MET A 322 -31.99 -12.61 -2.97
C MET A 322 -30.61 -12.68 -3.65
N ILE A 323 -29.52 -12.67 -2.87
CA ILE A 323 -28.18 -12.95 -3.39
C ILE A 323 -28.14 -14.38 -3.93
N ALA A 324 -28.59 -15.38 -3.17
CA ALA A 324 -28.59 -16.77 -3.61
C ALA A 324 -29.37 -16.97 -4.92
N GLN A 325 -30.60 -16.44 -5.02
CA GLN A 325 -31.43 -16.54 -6.23
C GLN A 325 -30.82 -15.81 -7.43
N ARG A 326 -30.29 -14.59 -7.26
CA ARG A 326 -29.61 -13.89 -8.36
C ARG A 326 -28.26 -14.53 -8.72
N THR A 327 -27.70 -15.33 -7.83
CA THR A 327 -26.51 -16.13 -8.11
C THR A 327 -26.90 -17.29 -9.04
N GLU A 328 -27.99 -18.01 -8.73
CA GLU A 328 -28.56 -19.06 -9.60
C GLU A 328 -29.01 -18.54 -10.97
N ASP A 329 -29.78 -17.43 -11.03
CA ASP A 329 -30.32 -16.88 -12.30
C ASP A 329 -29.25 -16.37 -13.28
N ASN A 330 -28.06 -16.03 -12.78
CA ASN A 330 -26.92 -15.61 -13.60
C ASN A 330 -26.00 -16.79 -13.98
N GLY A 331 -26.45 -18.03 -13.79
CA GLY A 331 -25.70 -19.24 -14.12
C GLY A 331 -24.52 -19.51 -13.19
N MET A 332 -24.53 -18.95 -11.97
CA MET A 332 -23.54 -19.28 -10.94
C MET A 332 -24.06 -20.45 -10.11
N TYR A 333 -23.72 -21.67 -10.51
CA TYR A 333 -23.94 -22.85 -9.67
C TYR A 333 -22.78 -23.01 -8.68
N LEU A 334 -23.09 -23.13 -7.40
CA LEU A 334 -22.22 -23.82 -6.46
C LEU A 334 -22.30 -25.31 -6.81
N SER A 335 -21.36 -25.84 -7.58
CA SER A 335 -21.27 -27.30 -7.77
C SER A 335 -20.79 -27.94 -6.46
N GLY A 336 -21.73 -28.22 -5.57
CA GLY A 336 -21.56 -29.16 -4.48
C GLY A 336 -21.87 -30.56 -4.98
N HIS A 337 -20.94 -31.48 -4.73
CA HIS A 337 -20.98 -32.92 -4.98
C HIS A 337 -20.85 -33.44 -6.42
N GLY A 338 -19.88 -34.36 -6.57
CA GLY A 338 -19.72 -35.26 -7.70
C GLY A 338 -18.34 -35.91 -7.65
N ASN A 339 -18.28 -37.13 -7.12
CA ASN A 339 -17.12 -38.02 -7.11
C ASN A 339 -16.50 -38.16 -8.50
N ASP A 340 -15.18 -38.00 -8.59
CA ASP A 340 -14.18 -39.02 -8.94
C ASP A 340 -12.78 -38.38 -9.07
#